data_AF-A0A2V9C789-F1
#
_entry.id   AF-A0A2V9C789-F1
#
_cell.length_a   1.000
_cell.length_b   1.000
_cell.length_c   1.000
_cell.angle_alpha   90.00
_cell.angle_beta   90.00
_cell.angle_gamma   90.00
#
_symmetry.space_group_name_H-M   'P 1'
#
loop_
_entity.id
_entity.type
_entity.pdbx_description
1 polymer ?
#
loop_
_entity_poly.entity_id
_entity_poly.type
_entity_poly.pdbx_seq_one_letter_code
_entity_poly.pdbx_strand_id
1 'polypeptide(L)'
;GAQRVIEIEVRHAKSEAAARRIAETIATSPLVKTAFAGGDPNWGRIFAAAGRSGVKFDPALVDIQMAGIPVLRRGQPLDFNERAASNKLLAEHVPVVVDLHAGDARARYWTCDFTAEYVRINASYRT
;
A
#
# COMPACT_ATOMS: atom_id res chain seq x y z
N GLY A 1 -0.13 5.95 -18.68
CA GLY A 1 0.98 5.74 -17.73
C GLY A 1 0.65 4.65 -16.73
N ALA A 2 -0.41 4.84 -15.93
CA ALA A 2 -0.90 3.82 -15.01
C ALA A 2 -1.39 2.56 -15.73
N GLN A 3 -1.14 1.40 -15.13
CA GLN A 3 -1.65 0.10 -15.54
C GLN A 3 -2.63 -0.49 -14.50
N ARG A 4 -2.60 0.02 -13.26
CA ARG A 4 -3.36 -0.53 -12.14
C ARG A 4 -3.95 0.54 -11.25
N VAL A 5 -5.11 0.24 -10.69
CA VAL A 5 -5.74 0.98 -9.59
C VAL A 5 -5.46 0.24 -8.29
N ILE A 6 -4.95 0.97 -7.31
CA ILE A 6 -4.61 0.44 -5.99
C ILE A 6 -5.55 1.11 -4.99
N GLU A 7 -6.39 0.31 -4.33
CA GLU A 7 -7.25 0.75 -3.24
C GLU A 7 -6.54 0.46 -1.91
N ILE A 8 -6.15 1.50 -1.19
CA ILE A 8 -5.52 1.37 0.13
C ILE A 8 -6.56 1.71 1.18
N GLU A 9 -6.88 0.73 2.02
CA GLU A 9 -7.73 0.90 3.19
C GLU A 9 -6.89 0.77 4.47
N VAL A 10 -6.98 1.78 5.32
CA VAL A 10 -6.41 1.74 6.68
C VAL A 10 -7.57 1.56 7.66
N ARG A 11 -7.51 0.51 8.48
CA ARG A 11 -8.54 0.13 9.45
C ARG A 11 -8.08 0.28 10.89
N HIS A 12 -9.07 0.38 11.77
CA HIS A 12 -8.91 0.42 13.22
C HIS A 12 -7.85 1.42 13.71
N ALA A 13 -7.85 2.63 13.13
CA ALA A 13 -7.03 3.73 13.61
C ALA A 13 -7.71 4.44 14.80
N LYS A 14 -6.92 5.21 15.57
CA LYS A 14 -7.42 6.05 16.67
C LYS A 14 -8.34 7.18 16.21
N SER A 15 -8.23 7.62 14.97
CA SER A 15 -9.10 8.64 14.37
C SER A 15 -9.10 8.54 12.84
N GLU A 16 -10.12 9.09 12.20
CA GLU A 16 -10.23 9.09 10.73
C GLU A 16 -9.09 9.91 10.10
N ALA A 17 -8.70 11.02 10.72
CA ALA A 17 -7.56 11.83 10.28
C ALA A 17 -6.24 11.04 10.32
N ALA A 18 -6.05 10.19 11.34
CA ALA A 18 -4.90 9.31 11.43
C ALA A 18 -4.91 8.24 10.32
N ALA A 19 -6.06 7.57 10.11
CA ALA A 19 -6.22 6.58 9.04
C ALA A 19 -5.95 7.20 7.66
N ARG A 20 -6.53 8.38 7.39
CA ARG A 20 -6.38 9.10 6.12
C ARG A 20 -4.92 9.47 5.85
N ARG A 21 -4.22 10.01 6.86
CA ARG A 21 -2.81 10.39 6.74
C ARG A 21 -1.91 9.18 6.43
N ILE A 22 -2.16 8.03 7.07
CA ILE A 22 -1.42 6.80 6.77
C ILE A 22 -1.73 6.33 5.34
N ALA A 23 -3.01 6.25 4.97
CA ALA A 23 -3.44 5.80 3.64
C ALA A 23 -2.84 6.67 2.52
N GLU A 24 -2.88 8.00 2.68
CA GLU A 24 -2.29 8.97 1.77
C GLU A 24 -0.76 8.84 1.68
N THR A 25 -0.08 8.63 2.82
CA THR A 25 1.39 8.46 2.83
C THR A 25 1.82 7.19 2.09
N ILE A 26 1.06 6.11 2.23
CA ILE A 26 1.28 4.87 1.45
C ILE A 26 1.00 5.14 -0.02
N ALA A 27 -0.14 5.77 -0.33
CA ALA A 27 -0.64 6.00 -1.68
C ALA A 27 0.27 6.88 -2.54
N THR A 28 1.00 7.80 -1.90
CA THR A 28 1.92 8.75 -2.54
C THR A 28 3.37 8.28 -2.54
N SER A 29 3.68 7.14 -1.90
CA SER A 29 5.05 6.61 -1.83
C SER A 29 5.53 6.06 -3.19
N PRO A 30 6.59 6.63 -3.80
CA PRO A 30 7.11 6.12 -5.07
C PRO A 30 7.58 4.67 -4.99
N LEU A 31 8.16 4.26 -3.85
CA LEU A 31 8.61 2.88 -3.64
C LEU A 31 7.42 1.91 -3.62
N VAL A 32 6.32 2.29 -2.98
CA VAL A 32 5.09 1.48 -2.97
C VAL A 32 4.52 1.40 -4.39
N LYS A 33 4.36 2.53 -5.07
CA LYS A 33 3.79 2.59 -6.42
C LYS A 33 4.63 1.81 -7.46
N THR A 34 5.95 1.81 -7.33
CA THR A 34 6.84 1.02 -8.21
C THR A 34 6.81 -0.47 -7.89
N ALA A 35 6.59 -0.88 -6.63
CA ALA A 35 6.37 -2.29 -6.30
C ALA A 35 5.12 -2.83 -6.99
N PHE A 36 4.01 -2.08 -6.98
CA PHE A 36 2.80 -2.46 -7.72
C PHE A 36 3.00 -2.45 -9.25
N ALA A 37 3.81 -1.53 -9.79
CA ALA A 37 4.15 -1.53 -11.22
C ALA A 37 4.85 -2.84 -11.63
N GLY A 38 5.72 -3.38 -10.77
CA GLY A 38 6.45 -4.63 -10.99
C GLY A 38 5.73 -5.89 -10.54
N GLY A 39 4.54 -5.79 -9.94
CA GLY A 39 3.87 -6.96 -9.32
C GLY A 39 4.67 -7.55 -8.15
N ASP A 40 5.46 -6.75 -7.44
CA ASP A 40 6.30 -7.17 -6.31
C ASP A 40 5.47 -7.10 -5.01
N PRO A 41 5.25 -8.23 -4.29
CA PRO A 41 4.50 -8.28 -3.02
C PRO A 41 5.29 -7.73 -1.83
N ASN A 42 5.91 -6.56 -2.02
CA ASN A 42 6.79 -5.91 -1.05
C ASN A 42 6.00 -5.14 0.01
N TRP A 43 5.43 -5.88 0.95
CA TRP A 43 4.73 -5.33 2.11
C TRP A 43 5.63 -4.47 3.00
N GLY A 44 6.95 -4.70 2.99
CA GLY A 44 7.93 -3.90 3.74
C GLY A 44 7.91 -2.43 3.32
N ARG A 45 7.73 -2.14 2.03
CA ARG A 45 7.58 -0.76 1.53
C ARG A 45 6.28 -0.09 2.01
N ILE A 46 5.19 -0.86 2.15
CA ILE A 46 3.92 -0.37 2.70
C ILE A 46 4.10 -0.06 4.19
N PHE A 47 4.69 -1.00 4.93
CA PHE A 47 4.95 -0.86 6.37
C PHE A 47 5.86 0.35 6.67
N ALA A 48 6.94 0.52 5.91
CA ALA A 48 7.83 1.67 6.03
C ALA A 48 7.13 3.00 5.70
N ALA A 49 6.27 3.01 4.67
CA ALA A 49 5.47 4.18 4.32
C ALA A 49 4.46 4.54 5.42
N ALA A 50 3.80 3.54 6.02
CA ALA A 50 2.93 3.76 7.18
C ALA A 50 3.71 4.35 8.37
N GLY A 51 4.89 3.81 8.68
CA GLY A 51 5.73 4.29 9.78
C GLY A 51 6.19 5.74 9.64
N ARG A 52 6.46 6.21 8.41
CA ARG A 52 6.86 7.61 8.16
C ARG A 52 5.69 8.60 8.01
N SER A 53 4.46 8.16 8.21
CA SER A 53 3.25 9.01 8.08
C SER A 53 3.17 10.13 9.13
N GLY A 54 3.98 10.06 10.19
CA GLY A 54 3.90 10.96 11.35
C GLY A 54 2.74 10.63 12.31
N VAL A 55 1.99 9.56 12.06
CA VAL A 55 0.95 9.04 12.96
C VAL A 55 1.57 8.01 13.91
N LYS A 56 1.29 8.15 15.21
CA LYS A 56 1.70 7.14 16.20
C LYS A 56 0.74 5.94 16.18
N PHE A 57 1.28 4.75 15.95
CA PHE A 57 0.61 3.46 16.10
C PHE A 57 1.64 2.44 16.63
N ASP A 58 1.18 1.28 17.10
CA ASP A 58 2.07 0.21 17.55
C ASP A 58 2.43 -0.72 16.38
N PRO A 59 3.69 -0.75 15.92
CA PRO A 59 4.10 -1.61 14.81
C PRO A 59 3.90 -3.10 15.09
N ALA A 60 3.93 -3.53 16.36
CA ALA A 60 3.76 -4.93 16.75
C ALA A 60 2.30 -5.42 16.66
N LEU A 61 1.35 -4.54 16.41
CA LEU A 61 -0.05 -4.90 16.23
C LEU A 61 -0.50 -4.89 14.77
N VAL A 62 0.31 -4.35 13.86
CA VAL A 62 -0.13 -4.10 12.48
C VAL A 62 -0.27 -5.40 11.68
N ASP A 63 -1.37 -5.48 10.94
CA ASP A 63 -1.60 -6.49 9.90
C ASP A 63 -1.59 -5.84 8.52
N ILE A 64 -1.06 -6.55 7.52
CA ILE A 64 -1.11 -6.12 6.11
C ILE A 64 -1.65 -7.26 5.25
N GLN A 65 -2.57 -6.91 4.36
CA GLN A 65 -3.08 -7.76 3.30
C GLN A 65 -2.88 -7.09 1.95
N MET A 66 -2.34 -7.83 0.98
CA MET A 66 -2.12 -7.37 -0.40
C MET A 66 -2.88 -8.28 -1.36
N ALA A 67 -3.76 -7.72 -2.19
CA ALA A 67 -4.57 -8.48 -3.16
C ALA A 67 -5.31 -9.69 -2.55
N GLY A 68 -5.83 -9.52 -1.33
CA GLY A 68 -6.51 -10.60 -0.61
C GLY A 68 -5.60 -11.59 0.12
N ILE A 69 -4.27 -11.43 0.07
CA ILE A 69 -3.30 -12.32 0.71
C ILE A 69 -2.73 -11.65 1.96
N PRO A 70 -2.90 -12.24 3.15
CA PRO A 70 -2.22 -11.78 4.36
C PRO A 70 -0.71 -11.96 4.22
N VAL A 71 0.05 -10.89 4.46
CA VAL A 71 1.51 -10.86 4.29
C VAL A 71 2.24 -10.45 5.56
N LEU A 72 1.54 -9.73 6.45
CA LEU A 72 2.02 -9.35 7.77
C LEU A 72 0.90 -9.56 8.78
N ARG A 73 1.22 -10.09 9.95
CA ARG A 73 0.30 -10.18 11.08
C ARG A 73 1.00 -9.87 12.40
N ARG A 74 0.42 -8.98 13.22
CA ARG A 74 0.99 -8.53 14.49
C ARG A 74 2.47 -8.13 14.36
N GLY A 75 2.76 -7.32 13.34
CA GLY A 75 4.12 -6.86 13.04
C GLY A 75 5.10 -7.94 12.60
N GLN A 76 4.67 -9.19 12.40
CA GLN A 76 5.52 -10.31 11.98
C GLN A 76 5.19 -10.74 10.54
N PRO A 77 6.20 -11.07 9.72
CA PRO A 77 5.97 -11.58 8.37
C PRO A 77 5.23 -12.93 8.44
N LEU A 78 4.35 -13.16 7.46
CA LEU A 78 3.74 -14.46 7.24
C LEU A 78 4.43 -15.15 6.07
N ASP A 79 4.48 -16.49 6.10
CA ASP A 79 4.80 -17.26 4.92
C ASP A 79 3.62 -17.20 3.94
N PHE A 80 3.89 -16.77 2.71
CA PHE A 80 2.91 -16.76 1.63
C PHE A 80 3.56 -17.15 0.30
N ASN A 81 2.74 -17.59 -0.65
CA ASN A 81 3.22 -17.91 -1.99
C ASN A 81 3.47 -16.62 -2.78
N GLU A 82 4.73 -16.19 -2.84
CA GLU A 82 5.14 -14.94 -3.51
C GLU A 82 4.72 -14.90 -4.99
N ARG A 83 4.82 -16.03 -5.71
CA ARG A 83 4.43 -16.09 -7.13
C ARG A 83 2.93 -15.90 -7.30
N ALA A 84 2.12 -16.52 -6.45
CA ALA A 84 0.68 -16.32 -6.46
C ALA A 84 0.30 -14.88 -6.08
N ALA A 85 0.99 -14.29 -5.11
CA ALA A 85 0.81 -12.89 -4.74
C ALA A 85 1.17 -11.94 -5.89
N SER A 86 2.32 -12.14 -6.52
CA SER A 86 2.76 -11.37 -7.69
C SER A 86 1.72 -11.40 -8.81
N ASN A 87 1.22 -12.59 -9.17
CA ASN A 87 0.17 -12.72 -10.18
C ASN A 87 -1.10 -11.94 -9.83
N LYS A 88 -1.53 -11.94 -8.55
CA LYS A 88 -2.71 -11.16 -8.13
C LYS A 88 -2.46 -9.65 -8.12
N LEU A 89 -1.26 -9.23 -7.78
CA LEU A 89 -0.86 -7.82 -7.84
C LEU A 89 -0.81 -7.30 -9.28
N LEU A 90 -0.72 -8.19 -10.26
CA LEU A 90 -0.77 -7.81 -11.66
C LEU A 90 -2.20 -7.51 -12.18
N ALA A 91 -3.25 -7.71 -11.38
CA ALA A 91 -4.62 -7.36 -11.75
C ALA A 91 -4.82 -5.85 -11.95
N GLU A 92 -5.88 -5.47 -12.67
CA GLU A 92 -6.23 -4.05 -12.89
C GLU A 92 -6.64 -3.33 -11.61
N HIS A 93 -7.27 -4.04 -10.66
CA HIS A 93 -7.68 -3.52 -9.37
C HIS A 93 -7.05 -4.32 -8.23
N VAL A 94 -6.29 -3.63 -7.37
CA VAL A 94 -5.49 -4.25 -6.31
C VAL A 94 -5.88 -3.67 -4.95
N PRO A 95 -6.66 -4.41 -4.13
CA PRO A 95 -6.98 -3.99 -2.78
C PRO A 95 -5.80 -4.24 -1.83
N VAL A 96 -5.54 -3.27 -0.95
CA VAL A 96 -4.54 -3.31 0.11
C VAL A 96 -5.23 -2.92 1.41
N VAL A 97 -5.07 -3.74 2.44
CA VAL A 97 -5.61 -3.44 3.78
C VAL A 97 -4.45 -3.35 4.75
N VAL A 98 -4.40 -2.27 5.52
CA VAL A 98 -3.51 -2.09 6.67
C VAL A 98 -4.38 -1.94 7.91
N ASP A 99 -4.28 -2.88 8.84
CA ASP A 99 -5.04 -2.86 10.08
C ASP A 99 -4.12 -2.44 11.23
N LEU A 100 -4.50 -1.39 11.96
CA LEU A 100 -3.69 -0.83 13.05
C LEU A 100 -4.07 -1.35 14.43
N HIS A 101 -5.25 -2.00 14.58
CA HIS A 101 -5.76 -2.50 15.86
C HIS A 101 -5.68 -1.49 17.03
N ALA A 102 -5.93 -0.21 16.74
CA ALA A 102 -5.71 0.91 17.66
C ALA A 102 -6.98 1.75 17.96
N GLY A 103 -8.11 1.44 17.35
CA GLY A 103 -9.40 2.13 17.49
C GLY A 103 -10.42 1.62 16.47
N ASP A 104 -11.44 2.42 16.13
CA ASP A 104 -12.53 2.00 15.21
C ASP A 104 -12.57 2.81 13.90
N ALA A 105 -11.68 3.79 13.75
CA ALA A 105 -11.70 4.67 12.58
C ALA A 105 -11.04 4.01 11.37
N ARG A 106 -11.50 4.39 10.17
CA ARG A 106 -10.96 3.88 8.90
C ARG A 106 -10.93 4.97 7.84
N ALA A 107 -10.07 4.81 6.85
CA ALA A 107 -10.03 5.66 5.66
C ALA A 107 -9.58 4.85 4.45
N ARG A 108 -10.01 5.30 3.26
CA ARG A 108 -9.60 4.73 1.98
C ARG A 108 -8.96 5.78 1.09
N TYR A 109 -7.98 5.35 0.31
CA TYR A 109 -7.30 6.17 -0.68
C TYR A 109 -7.09 5.36 -1.95
N TRP A 110 -7.38 5.95 -3.11
CA TRP A 110 -7.13 5.34 -4.41
C TRP A 110 -5.90 5.98 -5.03
N THR A 111 -5.01 5.15 -5.54
CA THR A 111 -3.83 5.58 -6.29
C THR A 111 -3.61 4.63 -7.47
N CYS A 112 -2.54 4.88 -8.21
CA CYS A 112 -2.10 4.02 -9.29
C CYS A 112 -0.64 3.58 -9.09
N ASP A 113 -0.16 2.69 -9.94
CA ASP A 113 1.24 2.32 -10.01
C ASP A 113 2.11 3.45 -10.63
N PHE A 114 3.42 3.39 -10.40
CA PHE A 114 4.39 4.32 -10.98
C PHE A 114 5.27 3.57 -11.97
N THR A 115 4.95 3.71 -13.25
CA THR A 115 5.57 2.97 -14.35
C THR A 115 6.66 3.77 -15.07
N ALA A 116 7.56 3.06 -15.77
CA ALA A 116 8.50 3.71 -16.70
C ALA A 116 7.77 4.51 -17.79
N GLU A 117 6.60 4.04 -18.22
CA GLU A 117 5.75 4.73 -19.20
C GLU A 117 5.25 6.09 -18.69
N TYR A 118 4.93 6.20 -17.39
CA TYR A 118 4.63 7.50 -16.78
C TYR A 118 5.80 8.47 -16.91
N VAL A 119 7.04 8.00 -16.66
CA VAL A 119 8.24 8.84 -16.81
C VAL A 119 8.43 9.23 -18.27
N ARG A 120 8.34 8.28 -19.21
CA ARG A 120 8.50 8.53 -20.64
C ARG A 120 7.54 9.61 -21.14
N ILE A 121 6.25 9.49 -20.80
CA ILE A 121 5.24 10.49 -21.15
C ILE A 121 5.64 11.86 -20.58
N ASN A 122 5.85 11.97 -19.27
CA ASN A 122 6.06 13.29 -18.66
C ASN A 122 7.45 13.91 -18.89
N ALA A 123 8.46 13.13 -19.27
CA ALA A 123 9.80 13.64 -19.60
C ALA A 123 9.93 14.08 -21.06
N SER A 124 9.13 13.50 -21.96
CA SER A 124 9.13 13.81 -23.39
C SER A 124 8.21 14.97 -23.77
N TYR A 125 7.27 15.32 -22.90
CA TYR A 125 6.47 16.53 -23.03
C TYR A 125 7.35 17.75 -22.72
N ARG A 126 7.67 18.55 -23.75
CA ARG A 126 8.07 19.95 -23.53
C ARG A 126 6.87 20.67 -22.90
N THR A 127 7.04 21.19 -21.69
CA THR A 127 6.28 22.32 -21.15
C THR A 127 6.48 23.57 -22.00
#